data_AF-A0A0G0MYF1-F1
#
_entry.id   AF-A0A0G0MYF1-F1
#
_cell.length_a   1.000
_cell.length_b   1.000
_cell.length_c   1.000
_cell.angle_alpha   90.00
_cell.angle_beta   90.00
_cell.angle_gamma   90.00
#
_symmetry.space_group_name_H-M   'P 1'
#
loop_
_entity.id
_entity.type
_entity.pdbx_description
1 polymer ?
#
loop_
_entity_poly.entity_id
_entity_poly.type
_entity_poly.pdbx_seq_one_letter_code
_entity_poly.pdbx_strand_id
1 'polypeptide(L)'
;MSYHPYSQSQFNITRLIVIAGLILVAYMFYNLTVTIYRNYQIDTHIKNFEEKNAQMQAENLQKLDDYKYYTSEAYVEKIAKQNMNLVKPGEEVIVITNDNNQSLSATEVNAEVKSRSMANWTNPQKWWEFIFGTNPYKY
;
A
#
# COMPACT_ATOMS: atom_id res chain seq x y z
N MET A 1 -89.01 -8.86 -41.95
CA MET A 1 -87.55 -8.89 -42.15
C MET A 1 -86.93 -8.57 -40.79
N SER A 2 -86.53 -9.58 -40.03
CA SER A 2 -86.16 -9.42 -38.61
C SER A 2 -84.65 -9.35 -38.49
N TYR A 3 -84.12 -8.22 -38.01
CA TYR A 3 -82.70 -8.07 -37.74
C TYR A 3 -82.38 -8.63 -36.35
N HIS A 4 -81.41 -9.54 -36.27
CA HIS A 4 -80.84 -9.99 -35.00
C HIS A 4 -79.58 -9.17 -34.68
N PRO A 5 -79.49 -8.56 -33.49
CA PRO A 5 -78.27 -7.90 -33.07
C PRO A 5 -77.27 -8.96 -32.60
N TYR A 6 -76.07 -8.97 -33.17
CA TYR A 6 -74.97 -9.78 -32.68
C TYR A 6 -74.53 -9.25 -31.31
N SER A 7 -74.71 -10.06 -30.27
CA SER A 7 -74.30 -9.72 -28.91
C SER A 7 -72.78 -9.75 -28.79
N GLN A 8 -72.24 -8.63 -28.33
CA GLN A 8 -70.83 -8.38 -28.09
C GLN A 8 -70.34 -9.17 -26.86
N SER A 9 -69.68 -10.31 -27.09
CA SER A 9 -68.95 -11.10 -26.07
C SER A 9 -67.43 -11.01 -26.26
N GLN A 10 -66.92 -9.87 -26.71
CA GLN A 10 -65.47 -9.68 -26.94
C GLN A 10 -64.73 -9.07 -25.73
N PHE A 11 -65.47 -8.56 -24.74
CA PHE A 11 -64.89 -7.79 -23.63
C PHE A 11 -64.08 -8.63 -22.62
N ASN A 12 -64.32 -9.94 -22.51
CA ASN A 12 -63.65 -10.77 -21.51
C ASN A 12 -62.32 -11.38 -22.01
N ILE A 13 -62.26 -11.76 -23.29
CA ILE A 13 -61.07 -12.42 -23.87
C ILE A 13 -59.94 -11.41 -24.07
N THR A 14 -60.22 -10.24 -24.62
CA THR A 14 -59.20 -9.18 -24.79
C THR A 14 -58.61 -8.76 -23.45
N ARG A 15 -59.44 -8.66 -22.40
CA ARG A 15 -58.97 -8.34 -21.03
C ARG A 15 -58.06 -9.43 -20.46
N LEU A 16 -58.40 -10.72 -20.68
CA LEU A 16 -57.54 -11.84 -20.27
C LEU A 16 -56.20 -11.85 -21.01
N ILE A 17 -56.19 -11.57 -22.31
CA ILE A 17 -54.95 -11.48 -23.11
C ILE A 17 -54.06 -10.35 -22.60
N VAL A 18 -54.64 -9.18 -22.31
CA VAL A 18 -53.89 -8.04 -21.75
C VAL A 18 -53.30 -8.38 -20.38
N ILE A 19 -54.07 -9.03 -19.50
CA ILE A 19 -53.58 -9.46 -18.18
C ILE A 19 -52.46 -10.51 -18.33
N ALA A 20 -52.63 -11.50 -19.20
CA ALA A 20 -51.61 -12.51 -19.46
C ALA A 20 -50.32 -11.89 -20.01
N GLY A 21 -50.44 -10.94 -20.94
CA GLY A 21 -49.30 -10.17 -21.46
C GLY A 21 -48.59 -9.38 -20.36
N LEU A 22 -49.35 -8.74 -19.46
CA LEU A 22 -48.79 -7.98 -18.35
C LEU A 22 -48.05 -8.88 -17.35
N ILE A 23 -48.59 -10.07 -17.05
CA ILE A 23 -47.91 -11.08 -16.21
C ILE A 23 -46.61 -11.54 -16.86
N LEU A 24 -46.62 -11.78 -18.18
CA LEU A 24 -45.44 -12.22 -18.92
C LEU A 24 -44.35 -11.15 -18.88
N VAL A 25 -44.71 -9.89 -19.10
CA VAL A 25 -43.78 -8.75 -18.99
C VAL A 25 -43.23 -8.63 -17.56
N ALA A 26 -44.08 -8.72 -16.53
CA ALA A 26 -43.64 -8.68 -15.14
C ALA A 26 -42.67 -9.85 -14.81
N TYR A 27 -42.96 -11.04 -15.33
CA TYR A 27 -42.09 -12.20 -15.19
C TYR A 27 -40.73 -12.00 -15.87
N MET A 28 -40.70 -11.39 -17.07
CA MET A 28 -39.44 -11.03 -17.74
C MET A 28 -38.63 -10.03 -16.92
N PHE A 29 -39.26 -8.97 -16.40
CA PHE A 29 -38.58 -8.01 -15.53
C PHE A 29 -38.02 -8.65 -14.27
N TYR A 30 -38.77 -9.56 -13.65
CA TYR A 30 -38.31 -10.32 -12.51
C TYR A 30 -37.05 -11.16 -12.84
N ASN A 31 -37.08 -11.95 -13.92
CA ASN A 31 -35.93 -12.74 -14.33
C ASN A 31 -34.72 -11.87 -14.68
N LEU A 32 -34.93 -10.78 -15.40
CA LEU A 32 -33.87 -9.84 -15.75
C LEU A 32 -33.20 -9.27 -14.49
N THR A 33 -33.99 -8.84 -13.52
CA THR A 33 -33.50 -8.28 -12.26
C THR A 33 -32.68 -9.31 -11.48
N VAL A 34 -33.17 -10.53 -11.35
CA VAL A 34 -32.48 -11.64 -10.67
C VAL A 34 -31.16 -11.97 -11.38
N THR A 35 -31.16 -12.04 -12.71
CA THR A 35 -29.95 -12.33 -13.48
C THR A 35 -28.90 -11.23 -13.34
N ILE A 36 -29.29 -9.96 -13.42
CA ILE A 36 -28.38 -8.82 -13.23
C ILE A 36 -27.74 -8.89 -11.84
N TYR A 37 -28.54 -9.15 -10.80
CA TYR A 37 -28.04 -9.25 -9.44
C TYR A 37 -27.05 -10.41 -9.28
N ARG A 38 -27.35 -11.59 -9.85
CA ARG A 38 -26.46 -12.76 -9.82
C ARG A 38 -25.15 -12.50 -10.55
N ASN A 39 -25.21 -11.90 -11.75
CA ASN A 39 -24.02 -11.56 -12.52
C ASN A 39 -23.10 -10.60 -11.75
N TYR A 40 -23.68 -9.56 -11.15
CA TYR A 40 -22.91 -8.62 -10.33
C TYR A 40 -22.18 -9.30 -9.16
N GLN A 41 -22.86 -10.23 -8.47
CA GLN A 41 -22.23 -11.01 -7.40
C GLN A 41 -21.09 -11.88 -7.93
N ILE A 42 -21.31 -12.59 -9.04
CA ILE A 42 -20.29 -13.44 -9.67
C ILE A 42 -19.06 -12.61 -10.07
N ASP A 43 -19.25 -11.49 -10.75
CA ASP A 43 -18.16 -10.60 -11.16
C ASP A 43 -17.38 -10.06 -9.96
N THR A 44 -18.08 -9.74 -8.86
CA THR A 44 -17.45 -9.32 -7.62
C THR A 44 -16.61 -10.44 -7.01
N HIS A 45 -17.11 -11.68 -7.03
CA HIS A 45 -16.33 -12.83 -6.55
C HIS A 45 -15.11 -13.10 -7.43
N ILE A 46 -15.24 -13.02 -8.76
CA ILE A 46 -14.11 -13.17 -9.69
C ILE A 46 -13.02 -12.14 -9.38
N LYS A 47 -13.38 -10.85 -9.29
CA LYS A 47 -12.42 -9.78 -8.96
C LYS A 47 -11.72 -10.02 -7.62
N ASN A 48 -12.45 -10.43 -6.59
CA ASN A 48 -11.87 -10.75 -5.29
C ASN A 48 -10.89 -11.93 -5.36
N PHE A 49 -11.19 -12.96 -6.16
CA PHE A 49 -10.30 -14.10 -6.34
C PHE A 49 -9.06 -13.74 -7.14
N GLU A 50 -9.19 -12.92 -8.19
CA GLU A 50 -8.07 -12.40 -8.96
C GLU A 50 -7.13 -11.56 -8.08
N GLU A 51 -7.67 -10.65 -7.27
CA GLU A 51 -6.90 -9.84 -6.33
C GLU A 51 -6.16 -10.69 -5.30
N LYS A 52 -6.85 -11.67 -4.69
CA LYS A 52 -6.23 -12.61 -3.75
C LYS A 52 -5.11 -13.43 -4.40
N ASN A 53 -5.31 -13.89 -5.63
CA ASN A 53 -4.27 -14.62 -6.36
C ASN A 53 -3.06 -13.74 -6.66
N ALA A 54 -3.27 -12.49 -7.08
CA ALA A 54 -2.19 -11.54 -7.31
C ALA A 54 -1.41 -11.26 -6.02
N GLN A 55 -2.11 -11.04 -4.90
CA GLN A 55 -1.48 -10.86 -3.59
C GLN A 55 -0.66 -12.10 -3.19
N MET A 56 -1.23 -13.31 -3.30
CA MET A 56 -0.52 -14.54 -2.96
C MET A 56 0.71 -14.80 -3.84
N GLN A 57 0.67 -14.41 -5.11
CA GLN A 57 1.83 -14.48 -5.99
C GLN A 57 2.93 -13.50 -5.56
N ALA A 58 2.56 -12.26 -5.26
CA ALA A 58 3.50 -11.26 -4.75
C ALA A 58 4.15 -11.71 -3.43
N GLU A 59 3.36 -12.23 -2.50
CA GLU A 59 3.85 -12.79 -1.23
C GLU A 59 4.80 -13.98 -1.44
N ASN A 60 4.51 -14.86 -2.41
CA ASN A 60 5.42 -15.96 -2.75
C ASN A 60 6.75 -15.46 -3.30
N LEU A 61 6.71 -14.48 -4.21
CA LEU A 61 7.93 -13.90 -4.78
C LEU A 61 8.78 -13.24 -3.70
N GLN A 62 8.17 -12.50 -2.78
CA GLN A 62 8.86 -11.89 -1.65
C GLN A 62 9.51 -12.97 -0.76
N LYS A 63 8.76 -14.01 -0.38
CA LYS A 63 9.29 -15.11 0.44
C LYS A 63 10.46 -15.83 -0.23
N LEU A 64 10.41 -15.98 -1.55
CA LEU A 64 11.51 -16.57 -2.32
C LEU A 64 12.76 -15.67 -2.32
N ASP A 65 12.58 -14.35 -2.41
CA ASP A 65 13.69 -13.40 -2.34
C ASP A 65 14.33 -13.39 -0.94
N ASP A 66 13.51 -13.33 0.10
CA ASP A 66 13.95 -13.44 1.49
C ASP A 66 14.72 -14.74 1.71
N TYR A 67 14.18 -15.87 1.24
CA TYR A 67 14.85 -17.16 1.33
C TYR A 67 16.23 -17.15 0.65
N LYS A 68 16.32 -16.60 -0.57
CA LYS A 68 17.60 -16.47 -1.28
C LYS A 68 18.58 -15.58 -0.52
N TYR A 69 18.11 -14.48 0.05
CA TYR A 69 18.96 -13.59 0.85
C TYR A 69 19.51 -14.31 2.08
N TYR A 70 18.66 -14.97 2.87
CA TYR A 70 19.08 -15.66 4.10
C TYR A 70 19.93 -16.90 3.86
N THR A 71 19.82 -17.52 2.68
CA THR A 71 20.67 -18.66 2.29
C THR A 71 21.93 -18.24 1.55
N SER A 72 22.08 -16.95 1.22
CA SER A 72 23.25 -16.45 0.50
C SER A 72 24.52 -16.51 1.34
N GLU A 73 25.66 -16.75 0.68
CA GLU A 73 26.98 -16.71 1.33
C GLU A 73 27.26 -15.35 1.97
N ALA A 74 26.77 -14.26 1.36
CA ALA A 74 26.91 -12.91 1.89
C ALA A 74 26.20 -12.74 3.25
N TYR A 75 25.01 -13.32 3.43
CA TYR A 75 24.32 -13.31 4.71
C TYR A 75 25.04 -14.18 5.74
N VAL A 76 25.48 -15.38 5.36
CA VAL A 76 26.29 -16.25 6.23
C VAL A 76 27.55 -15.54 6.71
N GLU A 77 28.26 -14.88 5.80
CA GLU A 77 29.46 -14.11 6.10
C GLU A 77 29.18 -12.92 7.02
N LYS A 78 28.09 -12.18 6.77
CA LYS A 78 27.65 -11.10 7.65
C LYS A 78 27.42 -11.60 9.07
N ILE A 79 26.70 -12.72 9.24
CA ILE A 79 26.43 -13.32 10.55
C ILE A 79 27.72 -13.84 11.21
N ALA A 80 28.61 -14.50 10.46
CA ALA A 80 29.90 -14.97 10.97
C ALA A 80 30.77 -13.82 11.47
N LYS A 81 30.84 -12.71 10.72
CA LYS A 81 31.57 -11.49 11.12
C LYS A 81 30.96 -10.83 12.35
N GLN A 82 29.63 -10.68 12.38
CA GLN A 82 28.93 -9.97 13.46
C GLN A 82 28.88 -10.75 14.78
N ASN A 83 28.64 -12.07 14.73
CA ASN A 83 28.38 -12.86 15.94
C ASN A 83 29.58 -13.68 16.40
N MET A 84 30.47 -14.04 15.47
CA MET A 84 31.61 -14.91 15.77
C MET A 84 32.95 -14.18 15.64
N ASN A 85 32.94 -12.88 15.30
CA ASN A 85 34.14 -12.10 14.99
C ASN A 85 35.08 -12.81 14.00
N LEU A 86 34.53 -13.64 13.12
CA LEU A 86 35.30 -14.42 12.16
C LEU A 86 35.68 -13.55 10.97
N VAL A 87 36.93 -13.66 10.55
CA VAL A 87 37.54 -12.89 9.48
C VAL A 87 38.15 -13.87 8.48
N LYS A 88 37.90 -13.65 7.18
CA LYS A 88 38.46 -14.55 6.16
C LYS A 88 39.99 -14.38 6.10
N PRO A 89 40.75 -15.44 5.77
CA PRO A 89 42.20 -15.32 5.60
C PRO A 89 42.52 -14.31 4.48
N GLY A 90 43.19 -13.21 4.84
CA GLY A 90 43.53 -12.11 3.92
C GLY A 90 42.73 -10.81 4.11
N GLU A 91 41.76 -10.76 5.03
CA GLU A 91 41.09 -9.51 5.41
C GLU A 91 41.84 -8.75 6.53
N GLU A 92 41.92 -7.43 6.41
CA GLU A 92 42.55 -6.54 7.41
C GLU A 92 41.47 -5.96 8.34
N VAL A 93 41.62 -6.18 9.65
CA VAL A 93 40.69 -5.66 10.67
C VAL A 93 41.21 -4.32 11.20
N ILE A 94 40.45 -3.25 10.95
CA ILE A 94 40.75 -1.93 11.51
C ILE A 94 40.01 -1.78 12.83
N VAL A 95 40.75 -1.71 13.94
CA VAL A 95 40.19 -1.39 15.26
C VAL A 95 40.31 0.12 15.47
N ILE A 96 39.18 0.81 15.51
CA ILE A 96 39.13 2.24 15.83
C ILE A 96 39.14 2.36 17.36
N THR A 97 40.31 2.60 17.95
CA THR A 97 40.42 2.97 19.36
C THR A 97 40.06 4.44 19.51
N ASN A 98 39.05 4.74 20.31
CA ASN A 98 38.78 6.09 20.80
C ASN A 98 39.86 6.45 21.84
N ASP A 99 41.07 6.71 21.38
CA ASP A 99 42.04 7.43 22.20
C ASP A 99 41.52 8.85 22.34
N ASN A 100 40.84 9.11 23.46
CA ASN A 100 40.33 10.43 23.85
C ASN A 100 41.47 11.45 24.13
N ASN A 101 42.68 11.19 23.62
CA ASN A 101 43.86 12.05 23.70
C ASN A 101 44.16 12.74 22.37
N GLN A 102 43.17 12.85 21.47
CA GLN A 102 43.19 13.94 20.50
C GLN A 102 42.93 15.22 21.28
N SER A 103 43.99 16.00 21.50
CA SER A 103 43.91 17.38 21.97
C SER A 103 42.82 18.07 21.17
N LEU A 104 41.66 18.29 21.80
CA LEU A 104 40.52 19.00 21.22
C LEU A 104 41.06 20.25 20.54
N SER A 105 40.91 20.33 19.23
CA SER A 105 41.36 21.52 18.52
C SER A 105 40.58 22.70 19.06
N ALA A 106 41.20 23.88 19.20
CA ALA A 106 40.55 25.06 19.77
C ALA A 106 39.21 25.41 19.07
N THR A 107 39.01 24.92 17.85
CA THR A 107 37.76 24.96 17.08
C THR A 107 36.61 24.16 17.72
N GLU A 108 36.88 22.96 18.24
CA GLU A 108 35.88 22.04 18.82
C GLU A 108 35.40 22.53 20.20
N VAL A 109 36.33 23.02 21.03
CA VAL A 109 36.00 23.64 22.33
C VAL A 109 35.12 24.89 22.13
N ASN A 110 35.39 25.70 21.11
CA ASN A 110 34.56 26.88 20.79
C ASN A 110 33.17 26.50 20.23
N ALA A 111 33.07 25.40 19.49
CA ALA A 111 31.80 24.90 18.96
C ALA A 111 30.89 24.38 20.10
N GLU A 112 31.45 23.67 21.08
CA GLU A 112 30.71 23.21 22.25
C GLU A 112 30.23 24.37 23.15
N VAL A 113 31.04 25.40 23.35
CA VAL A 113 30.68 26.59 24.14
C VAL A 113 29.58 27.40 23.45
N LYS A 114 29.64 27.58 22.12
CA LYS A 114 28.56 28.21 21.34
C LYS A 114 27.27 27.38 21.39
N SER A 115 27.36 26.06 21.25
CA SER A 115 26.21 25.15 21.34
C SER A 115 25.48 25.25 22.68
N ARG A 116 26.22 25.31 23.80
CA ARG A 116 25.64 25.53 25.13
C ARG A 116 24.99 26.91 25.29
N SER A 117 25.57 27.96 24.68
CA SER A 117 24.99 29.32 24.72
C SER A 117 23.70 29.46 23.89
N MET A 118 23.55 28.65 22.83
CA MET A 118 22.37 28.63 21.95
C MET A 118 21.28 27.65 22.42
N ALA A 119 21.52 26.87 23.48
CA ALA A 119 20.54 25.95 24.05
C ALA A 119 19.27 26.68 24.51
N ASN A 120 19.41 27.92 24.98
CA ASN A 120 18.31 28.77 25.48
C ASN A 120 17.63 29.61 24.38
N TRP A 121 17.99 29.44 23.10
CA TRP A 121 17.41 30.21 22.00
C TRP A 121 16.21 29.50 21.37
N THR A 122 15.24 30.29 20.91
CA THR A 122 14.11 29.78 20.13
C THR A 122 14.55 29.37 18.72
N ASN A 123 13.83 28.43 18.09
CA ASN A 123 14.19 27.96 16.74
C ASN A 123 14.34 29.09 15.71
N PRO A 124 13.47 30.12 15.65
CA PRO A 124 13.65 31.23 14.71
C PRO A 124 14.95 32.01 14.89
N GLN A 125 15.40 32.20 16.14
CA GLN A 125 16.66 32.90 16.44
C GLN A 125 17.88 32.10 15.97
N LYS A 126 17.83 30.77 16.11
CA LYS A 126 18.89 29.87 15.58
C LYS A 126 19.00 29.98 14.06
N TRP A 127 17.87 29.99 13.35
CA TRP A 127 17.84 30.14 11.90
C TRP A 127 18.36 31.51 11.45
N TRP A 128 18.02 32.58 12.16
CA TRP A 128 18.49 33.92 11.83
C TRP A 128 20.03 34.02 11.90
N GLU A 129 20.64 33.51 12.98
CA GLU A 129 22.09 33.47 13.14
C GLU A 129 22.77 32.55 12.10
N PHE A 130 22.14 31.42 11.77
CA PHE A 130 22.68 30.51 10.75
C PHE A 130 22.75 31.15 9.34
N ILE A 131 21.74 31.94 8.97
CA ILE A 131 21.63 32.56 7.64
C ILE A 131 22.44 33.86 7.55
N PHE A 132 22.40 34.70 8.60
CA PHE A 132 22.94 36.07 8.58
C PHE A 132 24.17 36.29 9.48
N GLY A 133 24.46 35.38 10.40
CA GLY A 133 25.60 35.46 11.31
C GLY A 133 26.92 34.93 10.73
N THR A 134 27.90 34.71 11.61
CA THR A 134 29.22 34.15 11.24
C THR A 134 29.13 32.64 11.10
N ASN A 135 28.52 32.19 10.01
CA ASN A 135 28.48 30.79 9.64
C ASN A 135 29.82 30.40 8.96
N PRO A 136 30.64 29.51 9.56
CA PRO A 136 31.93 29.10 8.99
C PRO A 136 31.79 28.26 7.71
N TYR A 137 30.57 27.88 7.31
CA TYR A 137 30.26 27.19 6.04
C TYR A 137 29.76 28.14 4.95
N LYS A 138 29.85 29.45 5.19
CA LYS A 138 29.53 30.50 4.21
C LYS A 138 30.81 30.81 3.41
N TYR A 139 31.06 29.96 2.39
CA TYR A 139 32.22 29.91 1.48
C TYR A 139 33.51 29.39 2.10
#